data_AF-A0A1M5JXG3-F1
#
_entry.id   AF-A0A1M5JXG3-F1
#
_cell.length_a   1.000
_cell.length_b   1.000
_cell.length_c   1.000
_cell.angle_alpha   90.00
_cell.angle_beta   90.00
_cell.angle_gamma   90.00
#
_symmetry.space_group_name_H-M   'P 1'
#
loop_
_entity.id
_entity.type
_entity.pdbx_description
1 polymer ?
#
loop_
_entity_poly.entity_id
_entity_poly.type
_entity_poly.pdbx_seq_one_letter_code
_entity_poly.pdbx_strand_id
1 'polypeptide(L)'
;MANKKLVKICVITSPICYCSGRGKRFKPNMNLKRIFLIFLITSTYNVFAQKDGYWDKERATTKEILVSAGDRIIIKTEDLPVGTTEIVYRITLLDKNQQMANSLVSLLKAIPDPYGIGQGSAGAVFLMSKISGDDQCTYSLFTSNENAKKYVSDGKIDSACFSQSEPVSKDAKRISLDKNSCLKENTKTIWFGFESKNWFLTQKIVLEVVPWVDIKLNRGWNQDNKNEIISLCKTSTMAQKMANSDDFCVCILDKIMKEYRYAEFQKLLAVEKTKVYKDFGNACYKDADISKNVYNDLRNQIATLIKQQKYNEAIQKLNIIINDGKATALDYSSIGYCYILTKQYAKALKFLKEGEKLDDTELLVKLNLAHVYLVSDNYSDAKAIYKKYQDQNVTDSLSWKEKTKSDFALFEKAGLPSKDFEKVLKLFN
;
A
#
# COMPACT_ATOMS: atom_id res chain seq x y z
N MET A 1 19.33 44.99 41.16
CA MET A 1 18.17 44.10 40.92
C MET A 1 18.31 43.48 39.54
N ALA A 2 18.85 42.27 39.47
CA ALA A 2 18.94 41.47 38.26
C ALA A 2 19.02 40.00 38.69
N ASN A 3 18.14 39.13 38.16
CA ASN A 3 18.64 37.88 37.58
C ASN A 3 17.60 37.13 36.76
N LYS A 4 18.14 36.53 35.70
CA LYS A 4 17.50 35.78 34.61
C LYS A 4 16.88 34.46 35.13
N LYS A 5 15.69 34.11 34.63
CA LYS A 5 15.16 32.74 34.69
C LYS A 5 15.79 31.90 33.58
N LEU A 6 16.52 30.88 33.98
CA LEU A 6 17.03 29.78 33.17
C LEU A 6 16.66 28.51 33.95
N VAL A 7 15.71 27.71 33.46
CA VAL A 7 15.53 26.34 33.97
C VAL A 7 15.48 25.40 32.78
N LYS A 8 16.44 24.47 32.84
CA LYS A 8 16.80 23.46 31.87
C LYS A 8 15.78 22.31 31.87
N ILE A 9 15.52 21.83 30.66
CA ILE A 9 15.03 20.49 30.35
C ILE A 9 16.07 19.48 30.86
N CYS A 10 15.64 18.47 31.61
CA CYS A 10 16.48 17.33 31.97
C CYS A 10 15.77 16.02 31.60
N VAL A 11 16.33 15.37 30.59
CA VAL A 11 16.09 13.99 30.16
C VAL A 11 16.58 13.07 31.29
N ILE A 12 15.75 12.14 31.75
CA ILE A 12 16.16 11.10 32.69
C ILE A 12 16.43 9.82 31.91
N THR A 13 17.70 9.62 31.56
CA THR A 13 18.29 8.30 31.32
C THR A 13 19.01 7.86 32.60
N SER A 14 18.71 6.63 33.05
CA SER A 14 19.41 5.74 33.99
C SER A 14 20.33 6.32 35.09
N PRO A 15 20.15 5.95 36.37
CA PRO A 15 21.19 6.09 37.38
C PRO A 15 21.86 4.74 37.68
N ILE A 16 23.12 4.58 37.27
CA ILE A 16 24.06 3.68 37.95
C ILE A 16 25.12 4.59 38.59
N CYS A 17 25.03 4.75 39.91
CA CYS A 17 26.11 5.28 40.74
C CYS A 17 26.36 4.28 41.87
N TYR A 18 27.55 3.67 41.86
CA TYR A 18 28.05 2.82 42.94
C TYR A 18 28.85 3.68 43.91
N CYS A 19 28.36 3.81 45.15
CA CYS A 19 29.15 4.26 46.30
C CYS A 19 29.64 3.05 47.08
N SER A 20 30.94 3.00 47.38
CA SER A 20 31.57 1.98 48.21
C SER A 20 31.32 2.24 49.70
N GLY A 21 30.77 1.26 50.42
CA GLY A 21 30.71 1.25 51.87
C GLY A 21 30.60 -0.17 52.42
N ARG A 22 31.59 -0.60 53.21
CA ARG A 22 31.62 -1.88 53.92
C ARG A 22 30.53 -1.93 54.99
N GLY A 23 29.76 -3.03 55.04
CA GLY A 23 29.06 -3.44 56.26
C GLY A 23 27.81 -4.28 56.08
N LYS A 24 27.91 -5.56 56.49
CA LYS A 24 26.85 -6.54 56.78
C LYS A 24 26.25 -7.32 55.60
N ARG A 25 26.65 -8.59 55.51
CA ARG A 25 26.02 -9.65 54.71
C ARG A 25 24.57 -9.86 55.19
N PHE A 26 23.61 -9.41 54.40
CA PHE A 26 22.22 -9.88 54.51
C PHE A 26 22.12 -11.25 53.81
N LYS A 27 21.84 -12.31 54.56
CA LYS A 27 21.43 -13.61 53.98
C LYS A 27 20.05 -13.42 53.33
N PRO A 28 19.88 -13.65 52.02
CA PRO A 28 18.56 -13.58 51.41
C PRO A 28 17.74 -14.77 51.87
N ASN A 29 16.63 -14.48 52.54
CA ASN A 29 15.67 -15.46 53.04
C ASN A 29 15.10 -16.25 51.85
N MET A 30 15.16 -17.58 51.92
CA MET A 30 14.91 -18.52 50.80
C MET A 30 13.47 -18.47 50.24
N ASN A 31 12.57 -17.71 50.88
CA ASN A 31 11.19 -17.53 50.46
C ASN A 31 10.96 -16.40 49.44
N LEU A 32 11.85 -15.40 49.33
CA LEU A 32 11.62 -14.29 48.39
C LEU A 32 11.96 -14.67 46.94
N LYS A 33 12.91 -15.60 46.74
CA LYS A 33 13.27 -16.13 45.41
C LYS A 33 12.17 -17.02 44.81
N ARG A 34 11.39 -17.73 45.63
CA ARG A 34 10.26 -18.55 45.15
C ARG A 34 9.05 -17.69 44.76
N ILE A 35 8.80 -16.59 45.46
CA ILE A 35 7.68 -15.68 45.15
C ILE A 35 7.95 -14.90 43.85
N PHE A 36 9.20 -14.48 43.61
CA PHE A 36 9.57 -13.83 42.34
C PHE A 36 9.49 -14.77 41.13
N LEU A 37 9.79 -16.06 41.33
CA LEU A 37 9.68 -17.08 40.27
C LEU A 37 8.22 -17.39 39.92
N ILE A 38 7.31 -17.36 40.90
CA ILE A 38 5.86 -17.58 40.68
C ILE A 38 5.22 -16.38 39.98
N PHE A 39 5.63 -15.14 40.31
CA PHE A 39 5.13 -13.93 39.64
C PHE A 39 5.63 -13.79 38.18
N LEU A 40 6.82 -14.31 37.86
CA LEU A 40 7.34 -14.32 36.48
C LEU A 40 6.66 -15.37 35.59
N ILE A 41 6.05 -16.40 36.16
CA ILE A 41 5.33 -17.45 35.43
C ILE A 41 3.86 -17.04 35.16
N THR A 42 3.30 -16.11 35.94
CA THR A 42 1.91 -15.63 35.75
C THR A 42 1.78 -14.45 34.80
N SER A 43 2.87 -13.79 34.39
CA SER A 43 2.84 -12.61 33.51
C SER A 43 3.03 -12.89 32.01
N THR A 44 3.17 -14.15 31.59
CA THR A 44 3.40 -14.52 30.17
C THR A 44 2.17 -15.07 29.45
N TYR A 45 1.03 -15.24 30.12
CA TYR A 45 -0.19 -15.71 29.49
C TYR A 45 -1.16 -14.55 29.27
N ASN A 46 -0.99 -13.84 28.14
CA ASN A 46 -2.06 -13.20 27.36
C ASN A 46 -1.48 -12.47 26.14
N VAL A 47 -0.50 -13.06 25.46
CA VAL A 47 -0.38 -12.82 24.02
C VAL A 47 -1.42 -13.74 23.38
N PHE A 48 -2.69 -13.32 23.39
CA PHE A 48 -3.62 -13.87 22.41
C PHE A 48 -3.06 -13.46 21.05
N ALA A 49 -2.35 -14.39 20.41
CA ALA A 49 -2.07 -14.28 18.98
C ALA A 49 -3.43 -14.02 18.32
N GLN A 50 -3.56 -12.85 17.70
CA GLN A 50 -4.76 -12.49 16.98
C GLN A 50 -4.96 -13.58 15.93
N LYS A 51 -6.08 -14.31 15.99
CA LYS A 51 -6.34 -15.36 15.00
C LYS A 51 -6.48 -14.67 13.64
N ASP A 52 -5.47 -14.83 12.80
CA ASP A 52 -5.44 -14.21 11.46
C ASP A 52 -6.47 -14.85 10.51
N GLY A 53 -7.07 -15.98 10.90
CA GLY A 53 -8.10 -16.66 10.13
C GLY A 53 -9.04 -17.56 10.95
N TYR A 54 -9.88 -18.30 10.24
CA TYR A 54 -10.80 -19.29 10.81
C TYR A 54 -11.06 -20.46 9.86
N TRP A 55 -11.40 -21.63 10.42
CA TRP A 55 -11.92 -22.76 9.66
C TRP A 55 -13.36 -22.49 9.23
N ASP A 56 -13.60 -22.44 7.92
CA ASP A 56 -14.93 -22.25 7.38
C ASP A 56 -15.69 -23.58 7.33
N LYS A 57 -16.59 -23.76 8.29
CA LYS A 57 -17.37 -24.99 8.47
C LYS A 57 -18.63 -25.01 7.62
N GLU A 58 -19.13 -23.84 7.24
CA GLU A 58 -20.36 -23.71 6.45
C GLU A 58 -20.09 -24.07 4.99
N ARG A 59 -18.89 -23.76 4.50
CA ARG A 59 -18.42 -24.07 3.14
C ARG A 59 -17.46 -25.27 3.13
N ALA A 60 -17.57 -26.16 4.11
CA ALA A 60 -16.86 -27.42 4.12
C ALA A 60 -17.50 -28.40 3.11
N THR A 61 -16.68 -29.13 2.37
CA THR A 61 -17.13 -30.23 1.51
C THR A 61 -17.18 -31.52 2.32
N THR A 62 -18.28 -32.25 2.25
CA THR A 62 -18.37 -33.65 2.72
C THR A 62 -19.15 -34.44 1.70
N LYS A 63 -18.50 -35.43 1.07
CA LYS A 63 -19.12 -36.31 0.07
C LYS A 63 -18.83 -37.76 0.42
N GLU A 64 -19.85 -38.60 0.33
CA GLU A 64 -19.74 -40.05 0.40
C GLU A 64 -20.14 -40.63 -0.96
N ILE A 65 -19.24 -41.38 -1.60
CA ILE A 65 -19.46 -41.88 -2.96
C ILE A 65 -19.00 -43.32 -3.07
N LEU A 66 -19.83 -44.15 -3.72
CA LEU A 66 -19.48 -45.53 -4.06
C LEU A 66 -18.70 -45.57 -5.36
N VAL A 67 -17.58 -46.31 -5.37
CA VAL A 67 -16.70 -46.46 -6.54
C VAL A 67 -16.50 -47.95 -6.80
N SER A 68 -16.79 -48.40 -8.03
CA SER A 68 -16.60 -49.80 -8.40
C SER A 68 -15.12 -50.16 -8.52
N ALA A 69 -14.83 -51.45 -8.63
CA ALA A 69 -13.47 -51.93 -8.88
C ALA A 69 -12.90 -51.33 -10.18
N GLY A 70 -11.70 -50.76 -10.13
CA GLY A 70 -11.02 -50.16 -11.28
C GLY A 70 -11.59 -48.84 -11.81
N ASP A 71 -12.73 -48.37 -11.30
CA ASP A 71 -13.37 -47.14 -11.77
C ASP A 71 -12.57 -45.88 -11.39
N ARG A 72 -12.66 -44.86 -12.26
CA ARG A 72 -12.18 -43.51 -12.00
C ARG A 72 -13.34 -42.53 -11.88
N ILE A 73 -13.32 -41.72 -10.82
CA ILE A 73 -14.35 -40.70 -10.56
C ILE A 73 -13.72 -39.34 -10.25
N ILE A 74 -14.52 -38.28 -10.32
CA ILE A 74 -14.14 -36.93 -9.87
C ILE A 74 -15.15 -36.43 -8.86
N ILE A 75 -14.64 -35.84 -7.79
CA ILE A 75 -15.42 -35.12 -6.78
C ILE A 75 -15.03 -33.64 -6.82
N LYS A 76 -16.00 -32.77 -7.07
CA LYS A 76 -15.84 -31.31 -6.98
C LYS A 76 -16.00 -30.88 -5.50
N THR A 77 -15.13 -30.01 -5.00
CA THR A 77 -15.38 -29.32 -3.73
C THR A 77 -16.54 -28.32 -3.86
N GLU A 78 -17.14 -27.98 -2.73
CA GLU A 78 -17.90 -26.74 -2.60
C GLU A 78 -16.99 -25.54 -2.93
N ASP A 79 -17.61 -24.43 -3.31
CA ASP A 79 -16.87 -23.24 -3.73
C ASP A 79 -16.10 -22.64 -2.53
N LEU A 80 -14.78 -22.54 -2.69
CA LEU A 80 -13.89 -22.04 -1.66
C LEU A 80 -14.14 -20.55 -1.39
N PRO A 81 -14.16 -20.12 -0.12
CA PRO A 81 -14.27 -18.72 0.26
C PRO A 81 -13.21 -17.83 -0.37
N VAL A 82 -13.56 -16.56 -0.61
CA VAL A 82 -12.55 -15.51 -0.83
C VAL A 82 -11.66 -15.42 0.41
N GLY A 83 -10.34 -15.28 0.20
CA GLY A 83 -9.37 -15.27 1.29
C GLY A 83 -8.97 -16.65 1.81
N THR A 84 -9.33 -17.73 1.12
CA THR A 84 -8.83 -19.08 1.45
C THR A 84 -7.32 -19.14 1.22
N THR A 85 -6.56 -19.36 2.29
CA THR A 85 -5.08 -19.50 2.24
C THR A 85 -4.62 -20.93 2.48
N GLU A 86 -5.47 -21.76 3.10
CA GLU A 86 -5.23 -23.18 3.26
C GLU A 86 -6.50 -23.99 3.05
N ILE A 87 -6.32 -25.25 2.67
CA ILE A 87 -7.34 -26.28 2.81
C ILE A 87 -6.76 -27.45 3.60
N VAL A 88 -7.61 -28.10 4.38
CA VAL A 88 -7.32 -29.40 4.97
C VAL A 88 -8.31 -30.36 4.39
N TYR A 89 -7.82 -31.48 3.87
CA TYR A 89 -8.69 -32.56 3.44
C TYR A 89 -8.37 -33.85 4.17
N ARG A 90 -9.40 -34.68 4.28
CA ARG A 90 -9.35 -36.03 4.79
C ARG A 90 -10.07 -36.95 3.82
N ILE A 91 -9.39 -38.03 3.45
CA ILE A 91 -9.89 -39.12 2.63
C ILE A 91 -9.95 -40.35 3.53
N THR A 92 -11.07 -41.05 3.52
CA THR A 92 -11.21 -42.33 4.22
C THR A 92 -12.00 -43.29 3.35
N LEU A 93 -11.43 -44.47 3.13
CA LEU A 93 -12.11 -45.57 2.45
C LEU A 93 -12.84 -46.42 3.47
N LEU A 94 -14.08 -46.74 3.18
CA LEU A 94 -15.00 -47.48 4.03
C LEU A 94 -15.64 -48.61 3.23
N ASP A 95 -15.95 -49.70 3.92
CA ASP A 95 -16.89 -50.68 3.38
C ASP A 95 -18.27 -50.03 3.20
N LYS A 96 -19.08 -50.55 2.27
CA LYS A 96 -20.43 -50.03 1.96
C LYS A 96 -21.29 -49.73 3.19
N ASN A 97 -21.19 -50.57 4.23
CA ASN A 97 -22.03 -50.49 5.43
C ASN A 97 -21.38 -49.73 6.60
N GLN A 98 -20.11 -49.33 6.47
CA GLN A 98 -19.40 -48.60 7.52
C GLN A 98 -19.76 -47.11 7.52
N GLN A 99 -19.69 -46.48 8.69
CA GLN A 99 -19.91 -45.04 8.86
C GLN A 99 -18.76 -44.42 9.65
N MET A 100 -18.51 -43.13 9.42
CA MET A 100 -17.51 -42.37 10.17
C MET A 100 -17.98 -42.09 11.59
N ALA A 101 -17.11 -42.31 12.58
CA ALA A 101 -17.40 -42.01 13.98
C ALA A 101 -17.29 -40.50 14.31
N ASN A 102 -16.48 -39.75 13.56
CA ASN A 102 -16.23 -38.32 13.76
C ASN A 102 -16.00 -37.60 12.42
N SER A 103 -16.34 -36.32 12.33
CA SER A 103 -16.08 -35.49 11.15
C SER A 103 -14.80 -34.66 11.27
N LEU A 104 -14.20 -34.27 10.14
CA LEU A 104 -13.01 -33.43 10.08
C LEU A 104 -13.28 -32.07 10.73
N VAL A 105 -14.46 -31.50 10.47
CA VAL A 105 -14.92 -30.26 11.10
C VAL A 105 -14.94 -30.35 12.63
N SER A 106 -15.30 -31.51 13.20
CA SER A 106 -15.31 -31.72 14.65
C SER A 106 -13.90 -31.75 15.23
N LEU A 107 -12.94 -32.37 14.53
CA LEU A 107 -11.53 -32.43 14.93
C LEU A 107 -10.88 -31.05 14.88
N LEU A 108 -11.18 -30.27 13.84
CA LEU A 108 -10.65 -28.92 13.67
C LEU A 108 -11.17 -27.93 14.74
N LYS A 109 -12.21 -28.26 15.52
CA LYS A 109 -12.57 -27.46 16.72
C LYS A 109 -11.44 -27.46 17.76
N ALA A 110 -10.67 -28.54 17.85
CA ALA A 110 -9.55 -28.67 18.76
C ALA A 110 -8.23 -28.08 18.20
N ILE A 111 -8.21 -27.70 16.90
CA ILE A 111 -7.06 -27.12 16.22
C ILE A 111 -7.40 -25.71 15.78
N PRO A 112 -7.11 -24.69 16.60
CA PRO A 112 -7.56 -23.31 16.34
C PRO A 112 -6.85 -22.62 15.17
N ASP A 113 -5.79 -23.23 14.60
CA ASP A 113 -4.92 -22.65 13.56
C ASP A 113 -4.31 -23.77 12.66
N PRO A 114 -4.30 -23.61 11.31
CA PRO A 114 -3.68 -24.54 10.35
C PRO A 114 -2.22 -24.88 10.62
N TYR A 115 -1.42 -23.99 11.22
CA TYR A 115 -0.02 -24.31 11.51
C TYR A 115 0.12 -25.49 12.49
N GLY A 116 -0.86 -25.70 13.37
CA GLY A 116 -0.89 -26.85 14.29
C GLY A 116 -0.90 -28.21 13.59
N ILE A 117 -1.31 -28.26 12.32
CA ILE A 117 -1.32 -29.49 11.50
C ILE A 117 0.07 -29.73 10.89
N GLY A 118 0.89 -28.69 10.71
CA GLY A 118 2.19 -28.74 10.05
C GLY A 118 3.40 -28.97 10.97
N GLN A 119 3.24 -28.99 12.29
CA GLN A 119 4.34 -29.08 13.27
C GLN A 119 4.88 -30.52 13.51
N GLY A 120 4.71 -31.44 12.55
CA GLY A 120 5.23 -32.81 12.61
C GLY A 120 4.21 -33.88 12.21
N SER A 121 4.66 -35.14 12.12
CA SER A 121 3.82 -36.29 11.74
C SER A 121 2.57 -36.47 12.61
N ALA A 122 2.62 -36.04 13.88
CA ALA A 122 1.50 -36.12 14.81
C ALA A 122 0.27 -35.29 14.42
N GLY A 123 0.45 -34.15 13.74
CA GLY A 123 -0.65 -33.25 13.36
C GLY A 123 -1.55 -33.84 12.27
N ALA A 124 -0.95 -34.41 11.22
CA ALA A 124 -1.68 -35.12 10.18
C ALA A 124 -2.28 -36.45 10.69
N VAL A 125 -1.54 -37.17 11.55
CA VAL A 125 -2.04 -38.41 12.19
C VAL A 125 -3.29 -38.15 13.04
N PHE A 126 -3.37 -37.02 13.73
CA PHE A 126 -4.56 -36.65 14.50
C PHE A 126 -5.81 -36.44 13.64
N LEU A 127 -5.64 -36.06 12.37
CA LEU A 127 -6.75 -35.87 11.44
C LEU A 127 -7.23 -37.19 10.83
N MET A 128 -6.35 -38.18 10.70
CA MET A 128 -6.67 -39.47 10.09
C MET A 128 -7.76 -40.23 10.86
N SER A 129 -8.59 -40.96 10.11
CA SER A 129 -9.56 -41.88 10.71
C SER A 129 -8.85 -43.03 11.43
N LYS A 130 -9.44 -43.49 12.55
CA LYS A 130 -9.01 -44.72 13.23
C LYS A 130 -9.46 -45.98 12.51
N ILE A 131 -10.36 -45.84 11.53
CA ILE A 131 -10.84 -46.95 10.70
C ILE A 131 -9.65 -47.49 9.89
N SER A 132 -9.57 -48.81 9.83
CA SER A 132 -8.59 -49.58 9.05
C SER A 132 -9.37 -50.48 8.10
N GLY A 133 -9.11 -50.34 6.81
CA GLY A 133 -9.62 -51.21 5.76
C GLY A 133 -8.49 -51.57 4.79
N ASP A 134 -8.66 -52.69 4.11
CA ASP A 134 -7.73 -53.19 3.09
C ASP A 134 -7.98 -52.57 1.71
N ASP A 135 -9.08 -51.84 1.56
CA ASP A 135 -9.43 -51.09 0.36
C ASP A 135 -8.38 -50.01 0.05
N GLN A 136 -8.02 -49.87 -1.22
CA GLN A 136 -7.00 -48.91 -1.64
C GLN A 136 -7.44 -48.06 -2.84
N CYS A 137 -7.14 -46.77 -2.77
CA CYS A 137 -7.31 -45.81 -3.87
C CYS A 137 -6.01 -45.04 -4.10
N THR A 138 -5.77 -44.67 -5.36
CA THR A 138 -4.92 -43.52 -5.67
C THR A 138 -5.81 -42.29 -5.87
N TYR A 139 -5.26 -41.11 -5.64
CA TYR A 139 -5.99 -39.87 -5.90
C TYR A 139 -5.09 -38.75 -6.40
N SER A 140 -5.69 -37.83 -7.16
CA SER A 140 -5.05 -36.67 -7.75
C SER A 140 -5.93 -35.44 -7.61
N LEU A 141 -5.31 -34.28 -7.39
CA LEU A 141 -6.00 -33.01 -7.29
C LEU A 141 -5.77 -32.21 -8.57
N PHE A 142 -6.82 -31.53 -9.01
CA PHE A 142 -6.81 -30.68 -10.18
C PHE A 142 -7.41 -29.32 -9.85
N THR A 143 -6.95 -28.29 -10.54
CA THR A 143 -7.46 -26.91 -10.47
C THR A 143 -8.27 -26.52 -11.69
N SER A 144 -8.49 -27.46 -12.62
CA SER A 144 -9.31 -27.28 -13.82
C SER A 144 -10.26 -28.46 -13.99
N ASN A 145 -11.52 -28.15 -14.27
CA ASN A 145 -12.54 -29.14 -14.62
C ASN A 145 -12.17 -29.95 -15.87
N GLU A 146 -11.52 -29.32 -16.86
CA GLU A 146 -11.10 -29.98 -18.09
C GLU A 146 -10.04 -31.05 -17.82
N ASN A 147 -9.01 -30.69 -17.04
CA ASN A 147 -7.95 -31.62 -16.65
C ASN A 147 -8.49 -32.76 -15.78
N ALA A 148 -9.39 -32.45 -14.85
CA ALA A 148 -10.05 -33.47 -14.02
C ALA A 148 -10.83 -34.46 -14.89
N LYS A 149 -11.64 -33.99 -15.85
CA LYS A 149 -12.38 -34.84 -16.79
C LYS A 149 -11.47 -35.71 -17.65
N LYS A 150 -10.35 -35.15 -18.11
CA LYS A 150 -9.34 -35.89 -18.86
C LYS A 150 -8.78 -37.05 -18.05
N TYR A 151 -8.44 -36.83 -16.78
CA TYR A 151 -7.98 -37.89 -15.88
C TYR A 151 -8.96 -39.06 -15.77
N VAL A 152 -10.28 -38.82 -15.73
CA VAL A 152 -11.26 -39.93 -15.72
C VAL A 152 -11.16 -40.76 -17.01
N SER A 153 -11.00 -40.09 -18.15
CA SER A 153 -10.92 -40.77 -19.45
C SER A 153 -9.62 -41.58 -19.64
N ASP A 154 -8.46 -41.00 -19.34
CA ASP A 154 -7.16 -41.58 -19.71
C ASP A 154 -6.29 -42.04 -18.53
N GLY A 155 -6.65 -41.69 -17.29
CA GLY A 155 -5.92 -42.02 -16.07
C GLY A 155 -4.61 -41.24 -15.89
N LYS A 156 -4.30 -40.27 -16.76
CA LYS A 156 -3.02 -39.55 -16.72
C LYS A 156 -3.03 -38.47 -15.65
N ILE A 157 -1.96 -38.40 -14.88
CA ILE A 157 -1.80 -37.46 -13.77
C ILE A 157 -0.90 -36.27 -14.10
N ASP A 158 -0.42 -36.15 -15.35
CA ASP A 158 0.54 -35.11 -15.79
C ASP A 158 0.05 -33.69 -15.55
N SER A 159 -1.27 -33.50 -15.54
CA SER A 159 -1.94 -32.21 -15.35
C SER A 159 -2.47 -31.99 -13.92
N ALA A 160 -2.22 -32.94 -13.02
CA ALA A 160 -2.58 -32.83 -11.61
C ALA A 160 -1.62 -31.86 -10.91
N CYS A 161 -2.16 -31.03 -10.02
CA CYS A 161 -1.34 -30.17 -9.17
C CYS A 161 -0.74 -30.93 -7.98
N PHE A 162 -1.35 -32.06 -7.61
CA PHE A 162 -0.86 -32.99 -6.59
C PHE A 162 -1.37 -34.39 -6.91
N SER A 163 -0.56 -35.42 -6.64
CA SER A 163 -0.94 -36.83 -6.83
C SER A 163 -0.38 -37.70 -5.72
N GLN A 164 -1.23 -38.57 -5.19
CA GLN A 164 -0.88 -39.69 -4.32
C GLN A 164 -0.94 -40.96 -5.16
N SER A 165 0.20 -41.32 -5.77
CA SER A 165 0.31 -42.46 -6.68
C SER A 165 0.46 -43.80 -5.97
N GLU A 166 0.95 -43.79 -4.73
CA GLU A 166 0.93 -44.98 -3.87
C GLU A 166 -0.50 -45.17 -3.34
N PRO A 167 -1.13 -46.33 -3.53
CA PRO A 167 -2.49 -46.57 -3.07
C PRO A 167 -2.59 -46.48 -1.55
N VAL A 168 -3.61 -45.78 -1.06
CA VAL A 168 -3.85 -45.55 0.38
C VAL A 168 -5.29 -45.89 0.74
N SER A 169 -5.50 -46.37 1.97
CA SER A 169 -6.83 -46.60 2.55
C SER A 169 -7.40 -45.38 3.30
N LYS A 170 -6.51 -44.47 3.69
CA LYS A 170 -6.85 -43.19 4.32
C LYS A 170 -5.71 -42.21 4.15
N ASP A 171 -6.06 -40.94 4.12
CA ASP A 171 -5.07 -39.86 4.06
C ASP A 171 -5.65 -38.58 4.65
N ALA A 172 -4.79 -37.71 5.17
CA ALA A 172 -5.16 -36.38 5.59
C ALA A 172 -4.00 -35.42 5.36
N LYS A 173 -4.22 -34.38 4.55
CA LYS A 173 -3.17 -33.40 4.25
C LYS A 173 -3.68 -31.97 4.36
N ARG A 174 -2.73 -31.08 4.65
CA ARG A 174 -2.90 -29.62 4.55
C ARG A 174 -2.24 -29.14 3.27
N ILE A 175 -2.98 -28.39 2.46
CA ILE A 175 -2.49 -27.65 1.30
C ILE A 175 -2.53 -26.18 1.67
N SER A 176 -1.43 -25.47 1.41
CA SER A 176 -1.34 -24.04 1.65
C SER A 176 -0.94 -23.30 0.36
N LEU A 177 -1.42 -22.07 0.23
CA LEU A 177 -1.23 -21.18 -0.92
C LEU A 177 0.25 -20.99 -1.27
N ASP A 178 1.11 -20.96 -0.26
CA ASP A 178 2.54 -20.71 -0.33
C ASP A 178 3.37 -21.97 -0.68
N LYS A 179 2.82 -23.18 -0.51
CA LYS A 179 3.59 -24.44 -0.60
C LYS A 179 3.12 -25.40 -1.68
N ASN A 180 1.96 -25.17 -2.30
CA ASN A 180 1.37 -26.15 -3.20
C ASN A 180 0.67 -25.49 -4.39
N SER A 181 0.91 -26.03 -5.59
CA SER A 181 0.35 -25.54 -6.85
C SER A 181 -1.17 -25.72 -6.99
N CYS A 182 -1.79 -26.54 -6.12
CA CYS A 182 -3.24 -26.78 -6.08
C CYS A 182 -4.05 -25.64 -5.51
N LEU A 183 -3.44 -24.74 -4.74
CA LEU A 183 -4.13 -23.59 -4.16
C LEU A 183 -3.41 -22.32 -4.62
N LYS A 184 -4.10 -21.50 -5.42
CA LYS A 184 -3.63 -20.22 -5.90
C LYS A 184 -4.56 -19.12 -5.39
N GLU A 185 -4.12 -17.88 -5.52
CA GLU A 185 -4.97 -16.74 -5.19
C GLU A 185 -6.26 -16.81 -6.03
N ASN A 186 -7.40 -16.67 -5.37
CA ASN A 186 -8.74 -16.79 -5.97
C ASN A 186 -9.10 -18.20 -6.52
N THR A 187 -8.43 -19.28 -6.13
CA THR A 187 -8.91 -20.64 -6.42
C THR A 187 -10.32 -20.82 -5.85
N LYS A 188 -11.31 -21.01 -6.73
CA LYS A 188 -12.71 -21.21 -6.33
C LYS A 188 -13.05 -22.66 -6.04
N THR A 189 -12.35 -23.60 -6.65
CA THR A 189 -12.73 -25.01 -6.60
C THR A 189 -11.49 -25.87 -6.78
N ILE A 190 -11.48 -27.02 -6.12
CA ILE A 190 -10.52 -28.10 -6.35
C ILE A 190 -11.31 -29.36 -6.75
N TRP A 191 -10.76 -30.13 -7.68
CA TRP A 191 -11.33 -31.39 -8.13
C TRP A 191 -10.45 -32.53 -7.64
N PHE A 192 -11.05 -33.50 -6.95
CA PHE A 192 -10.39 -34.71 -6.48
C PHE A 192 -10.74 -35.85 -7.44
N GLY A 193 -9.76 -36.29 -8.23
CA GLY A 193 -9.84 -37.51 -9.03
C GLY A 193 -9.44 -38.71 -8.18
N PHE A 194 -10.24 -39.76 -8.18
CA PHE A 194 -9.94 -41.03 -7.50
C PHE A 194 -9.91 -42.16 -8.52
N GLU A 195 -9.02 -43.12 -8.27
CA GLU A 195 -8.99 -44.40 -8.99
C GLU A 195 -8.99 -45.55 -7.98
N SER A 196 -9.99 -46.41 -8.11
CA SER A 196 -10.12 -47.62 -7.31
C SER A 196 -9.06 -48.63 -7.69
N LYS A 197 -8.21 -49.04 -6.74
CA LYS A 197 -7.24 -50.13 -6.94
C LYS A 197 -7.77 -51.48 -6.45
N ASN A 198 -9.00 -51.51 -5.97
CA ASN A 198 -9.70 -52.73 -5.63
C ASN A 198 -10.01 -53.54 -6.88
N TRP A 199 -9.76 -54.85 -6.81
CA TRP A 199 -9.94 -55.76 -7.94
C TRP A 199 -11.39 -56.25 -8.09
N PHE A 200 -12.13 -56.39 -6.98
CA PHE A 200 -13.44 -57.05 -6.99
C PHE A 200 -14.56 -56.27 -6.28
N LEU A 201 -14.24 -55.50 -5.24
CA LEU A 201 -15.25 -54.89 -4.37
C LEU A 201 -15.45 -53.40 -4.66
N THR A 202 -16.72 -53.00 -4.69
CA THR A 202 -17.10 -51.58 -4.62
C THR A 202 -16.74 -51.04 -3.24
N GLN A 203 -16.06 -49.91 -3.21
CA GLN A 203 -15.67 -49.22 -1.97
C GLN A 203 -16.43 -47.91 -1.82
N LYS A 204 -16.51 -47.40 -0.58
CA LYS A 204 -17.08 -46.08 -0.28
C LYS A 204 -15.96 -45.10 0.06
N ILE A 205 -15.84 -44.05 -0.74
CA ILE A 205 -14.92 -42.93 -0.48
C ILE A 205 -15.66 -41.87 0.32
N VAL A 206 -15.12 -41.51 1.47
CA VAL A 206 -15.52 -40.32 2.23
C VAL A 206 -14.46 -39.24 2.03
N LEU A 207 -14.84 -38.15 1.37
CA LEU A 207 -14.01 -36.97 1.18
C LEU A 207 -14.55 -35.82 2.03
N GLU A 208 -13.71 -35.31 2.91
CA GLU A 208 -13.96 -34.09 3.67
C GLU A 208 -12.90 -33.04 3.33
N VAL A 209 -13.33 -31.81 3.03
CA VAL A 209 -12.43 -30.68 2.75
C VAL A 209 -12.90 -29.46 3.53
N VAL A 210 -12.03 -28.84 4.30
CA VAL A 210 -12.33 -27.66 5.12
C VAL A 210 -11.34 -26.54 4.78
N PRO A 211 -11.80 -25.39 4.26
CA PRO A 211 -10.95 -24.25 4.01
C PRO A 211 -10.63 -23.46 5.29
N TRP A 212 -9.43 -22.92 5.35
CA TRP A 212 -9.04 -21.86 6.27
C TRP A 212 -9.08 -20.52 5.55
N VAL A 213 -9.75 -19.55 6.16
CA VAL A 213 -9.99 -18.22 5.58
C VAL A 213 -9.28 -17.16 6.40
N ASP A 214 -8.37 -16.42 5.76
CA ASP A 214 -7.72 -15.26 6.34
C ASP A 214 -8.71 -14.07 6.40
N ILE A 215 -8.81 -13.44 7.57
CA ILE A 215 -9.79 -12.39 7.85
C ILE A 215 -9.53 -11.14 6.99
N LYS A 216 -8.27 -10.80 6.72
CA LYS A 216 -7.88 -9.63 5.94
C LYS A 216 -8.12 -9.90 4.45
N LEU A 217 -7.72 -11.07 3.96
CA LEU A 217 -7.84 -11.45 2.55
C LEU A 217 -9.30 -11.74 2.14
N ASN A 218 -10.17 -12.17 3.07
CA ASN A 218 -11.60 -12.37 2.81
C ASN A 218 -12.34 -11.08 2.41
N ARG A 219 -11.73 -9.89 2.60
CA ARG A 219 -12.27 -8.64 2.06
C ARG A 219 -12.15 -8.52 0.53
N GLY A 220 -11.39 -9.42 -0.12
CA GLY A 220 -11.25 -9.50 -1.57
C GLY A 220 -10.27 -8.49 -2.18
N TRP A 221 -9.37 -7.92 -1.38
CA TRP A 221 -8.37 -6.96 -1.85
C TRP A 221 -7.05 -7.64 -2.24
N ASN A 222 -7.07 -8.36 -3.37
CA ASN A 222 -5.90 -8.96 -4.01
C ASN A 222 -5.13 -7.93 -4.85
N GLN A 223 -3.98 -8.34 -5.41
CA GLN A 223 -3.12 -7.46 -6.21
C GLN A 223 -3.82 -6.89 -7.45
N ASP A 224 -4.55 -7.72 -8.20
CA ASP A 224 -5.26 -7.31 -9.41
C ASP A 224 -6.36 -6.28 -9.12
N ASN A 225 -7.15 -6.53 -8.07
CA ASN A 225 -8.22 -5.65 -7.63
C ASN A 225 -7.67 -4.30 -7.14
N LYS A 226 -6.54 -4.29 -6.44
CA LYS A 226 -5.86 -3.04 -6.05
C LYS A 226 -5.36 -2.27 -7.27
N ASN A 227 -4.78 -2.96 -8.25
CA ASN A 227 -4.30 -2.36 -9.49
C ASN A 227 -5.43 -1.76 -10.32
N GLU A 228 -6.61 -2.37 -10.33
CA GLU A 228 -7.82 -1.83 -10.97
C GLU A 228 -8.18 -0.45 -10.38
N ILE A 229 -8.27 -0.35 -9.04
CA ILE A 229 -8.63 0.89 -8.35
C ILE A 229 -7.60 1.99 -8.59
N ILE A 230 -6.31 1.66 -8.53
CA ILE A 230 -5.21 2.60 -8.79
C ILE A 230 -5.26 3.07 -10.24
N SER A 231 -5.43 2.16 -11.19
CA SER A 231 -5.50 2.49 -12.62
C SER A 231 -6.66 3.42 -12.92
N LEU A 232 -7.84 3.16 -12.34
CA LEU A 232 -9.00 4.04 -12.46
C LEU A 232 -8.74 5.42 -11.84
N CYS A 233 -8.12 5.48 -10.66
CA CYS A 233 -7.75 6.75 -10.02
C CYS A 233 -6.86 7.63 -10.91
N LYS A 234 -5.86 7.04 -11.57
CA LYS A 234 -4.92 7.75 -12.45
C LYS A 234 -5.60 8.42 -13.64
N THR A 235 -6.78 7.96 -14.05
CA THR A 235 -7.58 8.61 -15.11
C THR A 235 -8.33 9.85 -14.65
N SER A 236 -8.41 10.10 -13.34
CA SER A 236 -9.12 11.26 -12.80
C SER A 236 -8.44 12.58 -13.18
N THR A 237 -9.25 13.62 -13.39
CA THR A 237 -8.76 14.98 -13.69
C THR A 237 -7.89 15.55 -12.59
N MET A 238 -8.03 15.08 -11.35
CA MET A 238 -7.19 15.47 -10.22
C MET A 238 -5.82 14.78 -10.30
N ALA A 239 -5.78 13.47 -10.52
CA ALA A 239 -4.54 12.72 -10.67
C ALA A 239 -3.73 13.17 -11.89
N GLN A 240 -4.37 13.47 -13.02
CA GLN A 240 -3.72 13.94 -14.25
C GLN A 240 -3.02 15.29 -14.11
N LYS A 241 -3.37 16.10 -13.09
CA LYS A 241 -2.69 17.37 -12.81
C LYS A 241 -1.38 17.18 -12.03
N MET A 242 -1.15 15.99 -11.48
CA MET A 242 0.04 15.64 -10.71
C MET A 242 1.10 15.06 -11.65
N ALA A 243 2.39 15.34 -11.42
CA ALA A 243 3.44 14.67 -12.18
C ALA A 243 3.57 13.20 -11.73
N ASN A 244 3.43 12.96 -10.42
CA ASN A 244 3.24 11.64 -9.84
C ASN A 244 1.95 11.59 -9.02
N SER A 245 1.03 10.69 -9.40
CA SER A 245 -0.25 10.48 -8.71
C SER A 245 -0.29 9.21 -7.86
N ASP A 246 0.83 8.48 -7.72
CA ASP A 246 0.87 7.19 -7.03
C ASP A 246 0.46 7.32 -5.56
N ASP A 247 1.11 8.20 -4.79
CA ASP A 247 0.78 8.41 -3.36
C ASP A 247 -0.68 8.85 -3.17
N PHE A 248 -1.16 9.71 -4.07
CA PHE A 248 -2.55 10.15 -4.08
C PHE A 248 -3.53 8.99 -4.33
N CYS A 249 -3.25 8.14 -5.31
CA CYS A 249 -4.09 7.01 -5.67
C CYS A 249 -4.01 5.87 -4.66
N VAL A 250 -2.85 5.65 -4.03
CA VAL A 250 -2.69 4.73 -2.91
C VAL A 250 -3.51 5.20 -1.70
N CYS A 251 -3.48 6.50 -1.38
CA CYS A 251 -4.32 7.04 -0.32
C CYS A 251 -5.82 6.81 -0.57
N ILE A 252 -6.29 6.98 -1.83
CA ILE A 252 -7.68 6.68 -2.19
C ILE A 252 -7.97 5.18 -2.02
N LEU A 253 -7.10 4.32 -2.54
CA LEU A 253 -7.22 2.87 -2.41
C LEU A 253 -7.36 2.46 -0.95
N ASP A 254 -6.51 2.96 -0.06
CA ASP A 254 -6.54 2.63 1.37
C ASP A 254 -7.87 3.02 2.03
N LYS A 255 -8.43 4.19 1.66
CA LYS A 255 -9.74 4.62 2.15
C LYS A 255 -10.87 3.71 1.65
N ILE A 256 -10.84 3.32 0.38
CA ILE A 256 -11.80 2.37 -0.19
C ILE A 256 -11.69 1.00 0.50
N MET A 257 -10.46 0.50 0.69
CA MET A 257 -10.20 -0.79 1.32
C MET A 257 -10.70 -0.85 2.77
N LYS A 258 -10.60 0.26 3.49
CA LYS A 258 -11.07 0.39 4.87
C LYS A 258 -12.59 0.35 4.96
N GLU A 259 -13.27 1.05 4.05
CA GLU A 259 -14.72 1.22 4.08
C GLU A 259 -15.47 0.01 3.47
N TYR A 260 -14.95 -0.56 2.38
CA TYR A 260 -15.66 -1.56 1.58
C TYR A 260 -14.89 -2.89 1.49
N ARG A 261 -15.63 -4.00 1.34
CA ARG A 261 -15.09 -5.19 0.66
C ARG A 261 -15.09 -4.95 -0.84
N TYR A 262 -14.16 -5.56 -1.57
CA TYR A 262 -14.07 -5.36 -3.03
C TYR A 262 -15.39 -5.71 -3.75
N ALA A 263 -16.04 -6.82 -3.37
CA ALA A 263 -17.32 -7.22 -3.97
C ALA A 263 -18.47 -6.25 -3.67
N GLU A 264 -18.44 -5.55 -2.53
CA GLU A 264 -19.42 -4.51 -2.18
C GLU A 264 -19.15 -3.25 -3.00
N PHE A 265 -17.89 -2.83 -3.06
CA PHE A 265 -17.47 -1.69 -3.87
C PHE A 265 -17.85 -1.88 -5.35
N GLN A 266 -17.64 -3.09 -5.90
CA GLN A 266 -17.98 -3.37 -7.30
C GLN A 266 -19.47 -3.25 -7.61
N LYS A 267 -20.34 -3.52 -6.62
CA LYS A 267 -21.80 -3.43 -6.76
C LYS A 267 -22.36 -2.00 -6.64
N LEU A 268 -21.54 -1.04 -6.22
CA LEU A 268 -21.94 0.37 -6.20
C LEU A 268 -22.29 0.84 -7.62
N LEU A 269 -23.29 1.70 -7.72
CA LEU A 269 -23.64 2.39 -8.96
C LEU A 269 -22.45 3.23 -9.44
N ALA A 270 -22.38 3.48 -10.75
CA ALA A 270 -21.32 4.31 -11.32
C ALA A 270 -21.23 5.70 -10.64
N VAL A 271 -22.38 6.32 -10.35
CA VAL A 271 -22.46 7.60 -9.64
C VAL A 271 -21.95 7.54 -8.20
N GLU A 272 -22.19 6.43 -7.50
CA GLU A 272 -21.69 6.21 -6.15
C GLU A 272 -20.18 6.02 -6.16
N LYS A 273 -19.65 5.22 -7.10
CA LYS A 273 -18.20 5.08 -7.31
C LYS A 273 -17.56 6.44 -7.58
N THR A 274 -18.12 7.26 -8.48
CA THR A 274 -17.63 8.62 -8.76
C THR A 274 -17.62 9.49 -7.51
N LYS A 275 -18.68 9.44 -6.70
CA LYS A 275 -18.74 10.17 -5.43
C LYS A 275 -17.67 9.70 -4.45
N VAL A 276 -17.46 8.39 -4.31
CA VAL A 276 -16.42 7.82 -3.44
C VAL A 276 -15.03 8.31 -3.86
N TYR A 277 -14.68 8.23 -5.14
CA TYR A 277 -13.41 8.74 -5.65
C TYR A 277 -13.24 10.24 -5.41
N LYS A 278 -14.30 11.02 -5.59
CA LYS A 278 -14.28 12.48 -5.35
C LYS A 278 -14.08 12.81 -3.87
N ASP A 279 -14.84 12.17 -2.98
CA ASP A 279 -14.81 12.46 -1.55
C ASP A 279 -13.47 12.03 -0.94
N PHE A 280 -12.99 10.83 -1.28
CA PHE A 280 -11.68 10.34 -0.84
C PHE A 280 -10.53 11.09 -1.50
N GLY A 281 -10.65 11.47 -2.78
CA GLY A 281 -9.69 12.32 -3.46
C GLY A 281 -9.55 13.67 -2.76
N ASN A 282 -10.65 14.33 -2.42
CA ASN A 282 -10.61 15.58 -1.65
C ASN A 282 -9.98 15.40 -0.26
N ALA A 283 -10.21 14.28 0.40
CA ALA A 283 -9.60 13.99 1.69
C ALA A 283 -8.08 13.74 1.56
N CYS A 284 -7.65 12.96 0.56
CA CYS A 284 -6.25 12.68 0.27
C CYS A 284 -5.50 13.93 -0.21
N TYR A 285 -6.14 14.79 -0.98
CA TYR A 285 -5.55 16.04 -1.45
C TYR A 285 -5.24 17.03 -0.32
N LYS A 286 -6.01 16.95 0.79
CA LYS A 286 -5.79 17.77 1.99
C LYS A 286 -4.69 17.23 2.89
N ASP A 287 -4.22 16.00 2.65
CA ASP A 287 -3.06 15.46 3.35
C ASP A 287 -1.84 16.33 3.05
N ALA A 288 -1.12 16.75 4.08
CA ALA A 288 -0.07 17.76 3.97
C ALA A 288 1.09 17.28 3.09
N ASP A 289 1.45 15.99 3.17
CA ASP A 289 2.57 15.43 2.44
C ASP A 289 2.21 15.26 0.96
N ILE A 290 1.01 14.73 0.68
CA ILE A 290 0.50 14.60 -0.69
C ILE A 290 0.37 15.98 -1.33
N SER A 291 -0.23 16.94 -0.62
CA SER A 291 -0.41 18.31 -1.09
C SER A 291 0.94 18.98 -1.41
N LYS A 292 1.93 18.84 -0.52
CA LYS A 292 3.27 19.40 -0.71
C LYS A 292 3.96 18.83 -1.96
N ASN A 293 3.89 17.52 -2.16
CA ASN A 293 4.50 16.87 -3.33
C ASN A 293 3.86 17.36 -4.64
N VAL A 294 2.54 17.48 -4.68
CA VAL A 294 1.81 17.98 -5.86
C VAL A 294 2.25 19.39 -6.27
N TYR A 295 2.38 20.32 -5.31
CA TYR A 295 2.79 21.69 -5.64
C TYR A 295 4.28 21.80 -5.97
N ASN A 296 5.14 20.97 -5.37
CA ASN A 296 6.55 20.92 -5.74
C ASN A 296 6.74 20.41 -7.17
N ASP A 297 5.99 19.39 -7.58
CA ASP A 297 5.99 18.89 -8.95
C ASP A 297 5.49 19.95 -9.94
N LEU A 298 4.43 20.69 -9.59
CA LEU A 298 3.96 21.81 -10.40
C LEU A 298 5.05 22.88 -10.55
N ARG A 299 5.76 23.24 -9.47
CA ARG A 299 6.89 24.19 -9.51
C ARG A 299 8.03 23.71 -10.40
N ASN A 300 8.37 22.42 -10.37
CA ASN A 300 9.37 21.83 -11.27
C ASN A 300 8.96 21.92 -12.74
N GLN A 301 7.68 21.64 -13.04
CA GLN A 301 7.14 21.81 -14.39
C GLN A 301 7.16 23.29 -14.83
N ILE A 302 6.77 24.21 -13.95
CA ILE A 302 6.82 25.65 -14.20
C ILE A 302 8.26 26.10 -14.51
N ALA A 303 9.23 25.69 -13.70
CA ALA A 303 10.64 26.01 -13.93
C ALA A 303 11.13 25.49 -15.29
N THR A 304 10.69 24.28 -15.70
CA THR A 304 11.00 23.70 -17.01
C THR A 304 10.36 24.52 -18.15
N LEU A 305 9.09 24.89 -18.03
CA LEU A 305 8.39 25.71 -19.01
C LEU A 305 9.03 27.10 -19.17
N ILE A 306 9.44 27.73 -18.06
CA ILE A 306 10.15 29.01 -18.09
C ILE A 306 11.50 28.88 -18.81
N LYS A 307 12.27 27.82 -18.53
CA LYS A 307 13.53 27.54 -19.26
C LYS A 307 13.31 27.33 -20.76
N GLN A 308 12.18 26.73 -21.14
CA GLN A 308 11.75 26.55 -22.53
C GLN A 308 11.09 27.81 -23.13
N GLN A 309 11.03 28.92 -22.39
CA GLN A 309 10.40 30.17 -22.79
C GLN A 309 8.89 30.05 -23.10
N LYS A 310 8.24 29.02 -22.56
CA LYS A 310 6.79 28.76 -22.69
C LYS A 310 6.00 29.48 -21.60
N TYR A 311 6.09 30.81 -21.58
CA TYR A 311 5.58 31.62 -20.47
C TYR A 311 4.06 31.53 -20.29
N ASN A 312 3.28 31.42 -21.37
CA ASN A 312 1.82 31.29 -21.28
C ASN A 312 1.39 29.96 -20.61
N GLU A 313 2.09 28.87 -20.92
CA GLU A 313 1.85 27.56 -20.28
C GLU A 313 2.28 27.60 -18.81
N ALA A 314 3.41 28.26 -18.49
CA ALA A 314 3.86 28.46 -17.11
C ALA A 314 2.84 29.27 -16.29
N ILE A 315 2.28 30.35 -16.86
CA ILE A 315 1.24 31.18 -16.22
C ILE A 315 0.01 30.35 -15.87
N GLN A 316 -0.44 29.46 -16.77
CA GLN A 316 -1.59 28.59 -16.49
C GLN A 316 -1.35 27.70 -15.27
N LYS A 317 -0.16 27.10 -15.14
CA LYS A 317 0.21 26.27 -13.98
C LYS A 317 0.39 27.09 -12.70
N LEU A 318 1.01 28.27 -12.77
CA LEU A 318 1.16 29.18 -11.63
C LEU A 318 -0.19 29.62 -11.07
N ASN A 319 -1.17 29.89 -11.93
CA ASN A 319 -2.52 30.21 -11.50
C ASN A 319 -3.20 29.09 -10.70
N ILE A 320 -2.86 27.81 -10.94
CA ILE A 320 -3.36 26.69 -10.12
C ILE A 320 -2.87 26.86 -8.68
N ILE A 321 -1.55 27.03 -8.50
CA ILE A 321 -0.93 27.19 -7.17
C ILE A 321 -1.50 28.42 -6.43
N ILE A 322 -1.68 29.53 -7.15
CA ILE A 322 -2.20 30.78 -6.59
C ILE A 322 -3.69 30.65 -6.22
N ASN A 323 -4.53 30.12 -7.10
CA ASN A 323 -5.96 30.00 -6.85
C ASN A 323 -6.27 29.02 -5.70
N ASP A 324 -5.42 28.02 -5.50
CA ASP A 324 -5.52 27.09 -4.37
C ASP A 324 -5.02 27.68 -3.05
N GLY A 325 -4.48 28.90 -3.05
CA GLY A 325 -3.96 29.58 -1.87
C GLY A 325 -2.64 28.97 -1.34
N LYS A 326 -1.83 28.37 -2.22
CA LYS A 326 -0.60 27.64 -1.87
C LYS A 326 0.67 28.29 -2.41
N ALA A 327 0.54 29.48 -2.98
CA ALA A 327 1.64 30.24 -3.55
C ALA A 327 2.58 30.77 -2.46
N THR A 328 3.88 30.71 -2.76
CA THR A 328 4.95 31.39 -2.02
C THR A 328 5.33 32.69 -2.73
N ALA A 329 6.17 33.51 -2.09
CA ALA A 329 6.71 34.71 -2.73
C ALA A 329 7.47 34.39 -4.04
N LEU A 330 8.15 33.24 -4.10
CA LEU A 330 8.82 32.75 -5.32
C LEU A 330 7.84 32.40 -6.45
N ASP A 331 6.66 31.87 -6.13
CA ASP A 331 5.62 31.61 -7.14
C ASP A 331 5.10 32.95 -7.71
N TYR A 332 4.89 33.95 -6.86
CA TYR A 332 4.53 35.31 -7.28
C TYR A 332 5.63 36.00 -8.09
N SER A 333 6.90 35.78 -7.73
CA SER A 333 8.05 36.24 -8.52
C SER A 333 8.05 35.61 -9.91
N SER A 334 7.82 34.30 -9.99
CA SER A 334 7.81 33.53 -11.24
C SER A 334 6.68 33.96 -12.17
N ILE A 335 5.46 34.18 -11.64
CA ILE A 335 4.33 34.64 -12.47
C ILE A 335 4.52 36.10 -12.90
N GLY A 336 5.10 36.94 -12.04
CA GLY A 336 5.50 38.31 -12.38
C GLY A 336 6.49 38.35 -13.55
N TYR A 337 7.54 37.52 -13.48
CA TYR A 337 8.52 37.36 -14.56
C TYR A 337 7.88 36.91 -15.89
N CYS A 338 6.99 35.91 -15.84
CA CYS A 338 6.27 35.46 -17.03
C CYS A 338 5.37 36.57 -17.62
N TYR A 339 4.73 37.37 -16.77
CA TYR A 339 3.93 38.51 -17.23
C TYR A 339 4.77 39.64 -17.82
N ILE A 340 5.98 39.89 -17.32
CA ILE A 340 6.94 40.84 -17.94
C ILE A 340 7.26 40.38 -19.37
N LEU A 341 7.65 39.12 -19.54
CA LEU A 341 8.05 38.56 -20.84
C LEU A 341 6.90 38.43 -21.82
N THR A 342 5.66 38.34 -21.34
CA THR A 342 4.44 38.39 -22.17
C THR A 342 3.84 39.80 -22.30
N LYS A 343 4.59 40.84 -21.88
CA LYS A 343 4.22 42.27 -22.00
C LYS A 343 2.93 42.67 -21.26
N GLN A 344 2.55 41.92 -20.24
CA GLN A 344 1.37 42.17 -19.40
C GLN A 344 1.78 42.88 -18.09
N TYR A 345 2.38 44.06 -18.20
CA TYR A 345 3.05 44.76 -17.09
C TYR A 345 2.14 45.07 -15.89
N ALA A 346 0.88 45.43 -16.12
CA ALA A 346 -0.09 45.67 -15.05
C ALA A 346 -0.35 44.40 -14.21
N LYS A 347 -0.41 43.23 -14.86
CA LYS A 347 -0.56 41.95 -14.15
C LYS A 347 0.71 41.58 -13.41
N ALA A 348 1.88 41.76 -14.04
CA ALA A 348 3.17 41.54 -13.39
C ALA A 348 3.28 42.36 -12.10
N LEU A 349 3.01 43.67 -12.16
CA LEU A 349 3.05 44.56 -10.99
C LEU A 349 2.07 44.11 -9.91
N LYS A 350 0.83 43.75 -10.29
CA LYS A 350 -0.18 43.24 -9.35
C LYS A 350 0.34 42.01 -8.58
N PHE A 351 0.77 40.97 -9.29
CA PHE A 351 1.19 39.73 -8.65
C PHE A 351 2.50 39.86 -7.87
N LEU A 352 3.45 40.66 -8.36
CA LEU A 352 4.70 40.92 -7.63
C LEU A 352 4.45 41.66 -6.32
N LYS A 353 3.50 42.61 -6.29
CA LYS A 353 3.08 43.26 -5.04
C LYS A 353 2.43 42.30 -4.05
N GLU A 354 1.68 41.30 -4.52
CA GLU A 354 1.16 40.25 -3.63
C GLU A 354 2.31 39.37 -3.10
N GLY A 355 3.30 39.04 -3.93
CA GLY A 355 4.52 38.35 -3.48
C GLY A 355 5.29 39.13 -2.43
N GLU A 356 5.44 40.45 -2.63
CA GLU A 356 6.12 41.36 -1.70
C GLU A 356 5.39 41.48 -0.35
N LYS A 357 4.05 41.42 -0.34
CA LYS A 357 3.27 41.38 0.91
C LYS A 357 3.48 40.08 1.67
N LEU A 358 3.70 38.97 0.95
CA LEU A 358 3.88 37.65 1.54
C LEU A 358 5.29 37.47 2.12
N ASP A 359 6.30 37.99 1.43
CA ASP A 359 7.69 38.07 1.88
C ASP A 359 8.35 39.32 1.29
N ASP A 360 8.61 40.32 2.13
CA ASP A 360 9.23 41.57 1.71
C ASP A 360 10.75 41.50 1.63
N THR A 361 11.34 40.35 1.98
CA THR A 361 12.79 40.09 1.92
C THR A 361 13.20 39.30 0.68
N GLU A 362 12.25 38.66 -0.01
CA GLU A 362 12.50 37.87 -1.22
C GLU A 362 13.05 38.73 -2.37
N LEU A 363 14.36 38.59 -2.64
CA LEU A 363 15.09 39.45 -3.57
C LEU A 363 14.68 39.25 -5.03
N LEU A 364 14.22 38.05 -5.42
CA LEU A 364 13.71 37.84 -6.78
C LEU A 364 12.41 38.63 -7.03
N VAL A 365 11.56 38.79 -6.02
CA VAL A 365 10.37 39.66 -6.12
C VAL A 365 10.80 41.11 -6.31
N LYS A 366 11.74 41.60 -5.50
CA LYS A 366 12.26 42.99 -5.61
C LYS A 366 12.88 43.25 -6.97
N LEU A 367 13.67 42.31 -7.46
CA LEU A 367 14.30 42.43 -8.77
C LEU A 367 13.26 42.48 -9.88
N ASN A 368 12.25 41.61 -9.84
CA ASN A 368 11.18 41.63 -10.85
C ASN A 368 10.26 42.87 -10.73
N LEU A 369 10.10 43.46 -9.54
CA LEU A 369 9.47 44.77 -9.40
C LEU A 369 10.30 45.85 -10.09
N ALA A 370 11.62 45.87 -9.89
CA ALA A 370 12.52 46.79 -10.57
C ALA A 370 12.44 46.63 -12.11
N HIS A 371 12.40 45.38 -12.59
CA HIS A 371 12.18 45.08 -14.01
C HIS A 371 10.87 45.65 -14.52
N VAL A 372 9.74 45.40 -13.83
CA VAL A 372 8.42 45.87 -14.28
C VAL A 372 8.35 47.40 -14.32
N TYR A 373 8.94 48.09 -13.34
CA TYR A 373 9.00 49.56 -13.32
C TYR A 373 9.82 50.08 -14.50
N LEU A 374 10.97 49.47 -14.77
CA LEU A 374 11.87 49.89 -15.85
C LEU A 374 11.19 49.77 -17.22
N VAL A 375 10.57 48.62 -17.52
CA VAL A 375 9.91 48.38 -18.80
C VAL A 375 8.56 49.11 -18.94
N SER A 376 8.03 49.65 -17.84
CA SER A 376 6.83 50.50 -17.80
C SER A 376 7.17 52.00 -17.77
N ASP A 377 8.38 52.39 -18.17
CA ASP A 377 8.87 53.77 -18.23
C ASP A 377 8.90 54.52 -16.88
N ASN A 378 9.00 53.78 -15.77
CA ASN A 378 9.15 54.34 -14.44
C ASN A 378 10.59 54.14 -13.94
N TYR A 379 11.52 54.84 -14.58
CA TYR A 379 12.95 54.73 -14.31
C TYR A 379 13.32 55.15 -12.87
N SER A 380 12.63 56.15 -12.30
CA SER A 380 12.93 56.65 -10.94
C SER A 380 12.77 55.55 -9.90
N ASP A 381 11.62 54.86 -9.92
CA ASP A 381 11.30 53.79 -8.98
C ASP A 381 12.19 52.56 -9.23
N ALA A 382 12.41 52.22 -10.50
CA ALA A 382 13.31 51.12 -10.87
C ALA A 382 14.74 51.36 -10.35
N LYS A 383 15.30 52.55 -10.58
CA LYS A 383 16.64 52.95 -10.16
C LYS A 383 16.82 52.83 -8.64
N ALA A 384 15.82 53.24 -7.85
CA ALA A 384 15.88 53.15 -6.40
C ALA A 384 16.08 51.70 -5.93
N ILE A 385 15.36 50.75 -6.54
CA ILE A 385 15.44 49.33 -6.19
C ILE A 385 16.78 48.73 -6.66
N TYR A 386 17.18 48.96 -7.93
CA TYR A 386 18.45 48.46 -8.45
C TYR A 386 19.64 48.90 -7.59
N LYS A 387 19.68 50.18 -7.19
CA LYS A 387 20.75 50.71 -6.36
C LYS A 387 20.75 50.11 -4.94
N LYS A 388 19.57 49.88 -4.37
CA LYS A 388 19.43 49.37 -3.00
C LYS A 388 19.99 47.95 -2.84
N TYR A 389 19.81 47.09 -3.85
CA TYR A 389 20.11 45.66 -3.75
C TYR A 389 21.29 45.20 -4.61
N GLN A 390 21.99 46.11 -5.28
CA GLN A 390 23.05 45.78 -6.24
C GLN A 390 24.17 44.86 -5.72
N ASP A 391 24.49 44.92 -4.42
CA ASP A 391 25.58 44.13 -3.83
C ASP A 391 25.07 42.86 -3.12
N GLN A 392 23.82 42.47 -3.36
CA GLN A 392 23.19 41.27 -2.80
C GLN A 392 23.18 40.11 -3.79
N ASN A 393 22.94 38.91 -3.27
CA ASN A 393 22.73 37.70 -4.05
C ASN A 393 21.24 37.34 -4.09
N VAL A 394 20.70 37.08 -5.29
CA VAL A 394 19.28 36.68 -5.45
C VAL A 394 19.06 35.18 -5.24
N THR A 395 20.13 34.40 -5.29
CA THR A 395 20.19 32.99 -4.88
C THR A 395 21.60 32.71 -4.35
N ASP A 396 21.83 31.56 -3.72
CA ASP A 396 23.14 31.17 -3.16
C ASP A 396 24.31 31.25 -4.15
N SER A 397 24.04 31.15 -5.46
CA SER A 397 25.05 31.14 -6.51
C SER A 397 24.87 32.22 -7.58
N LEU A 398 23.95 33.18 -7.40
CA LEU A 398 23.66 34.18 -8.43
C LEU A 398 23.51 35.57 -7.82
N SER A 399 24.41 36.48 -8.20
CA SER A 399 24.34 37.86 -7.74
C SER A 399 23.21 38.64 -8.41
N TRP A 400 22.77 39.71 -7.76
CA TRP A 400 21.82 40.66 -8.32
C TRP A 400 22.27 41.21 -9.67
N LYS A 401 23.56 41.58 -9.77
CA LYS A 401 24.17 42.14 -11.00
C LYS A 401 24.16 41.12 -12.13
N GLU A 402 24.53 39.88 -11.86
CA GLU A 402 24.53 38.80 -12.88
C GLU A 402 23.11 38.48 -13.35
N LYS A 403 22.14 38.34 -12.43
CA LYS A 403 20.75 38.09 -12.81
C LYS A 403 20.18 39.23 -13.65
N THR A 404 20.43 40.49 -13.24
CA THR A 404 19.96 41.67 -13.99
C THR A 404 20.52 41.67 -15.41
N LYS A 405 21.82 41.42 -15.59
CA LYS A 405 22.45 41.34 -16.93
C LYS A 405 21.83 40.23 -17.79
N SER A 406 21.64 39.03 -17.21
CA SER A 406 21.00 37.92 -17.92
C SER A 406 19.56 38.22 -18.30
N ASP A 407 18.81 38.91 -17.44
CA ASP A 407 17.42 39.27 -17.72
C ASP A 407 17.32 40.32 -18.81
N PHE A 408 18.16 41.35 -18.78
CA PHE A 408 18.19 42.37 -19.83
C PHE A 408 18.48 41.77 -21.21
N ALA A 409 19.45 40.86 -21.31
CA ALA A 409 19.73 40.16 -22.57
C ALA A 409 18.50 39.36 -23.08
N LEU A 410 17.76 38.71 -22.18
CA LEU A 410 16.54 38.00 -22.55
C LEU A 410 15.41 38.96 -22.93
N PHE A 411 15.26 40.07 -22.22
CA PHE A 411 14.23 41.09 -22.46
C PHE A 411 14.43 41.77 -23.81
N GLU A 412 15.67 42.09 -24.18
CA GLU A 412 16.02 42.59 -25.51
C GLU A 412 15.65 41.58 -26.59
N LYS A 413 16.01 40.31 -26.41
CA LYS A 413 15.64 39.23 -27.34
C LYS A 413 14.11 39.07 -27.47
N ALA A 414 13.37 39.30 -26.40
CA ALA A 414 11.90 39.26 -26.37
C ALA A 414 11.25 40.58 -26.85
N GLY A 415 12.04 41.58 -27.25
CA GLY A 415 11.55 42.86 -27.77
C GLY A 415 10.84 43.70 -26.72
N LEU A 416 11.34 43.71 -25.48
CA LEU A 416 10.90 44.62 -24.42
C LEU A 416 11.63 45.97 -24.54
N PRO A 417 11.06 47.06 -23.99
CA PRO A 417 11.72 48.38 -23.97
C PRO A 417 13.09 48.33 -23.26
N SER A 418 14.16 48.70 -23.97
CA SER A 418 15.55 48.58 -23.49
C SER A 418 16.30 49.92 -23.34
N LYS A 419 15.65 51.06 -23.62
CA LYS A 419 16.28 52.40 -23.65
C LYS A 419 17.05 52.78 -22.38
N ASP A 420 16.68 52.21 -21.23
CA ASP A 420 17.26 52.52 -19.92
C ASP A 420 18.11 51.38 -19.34
N PHE A 421 18.30 50.27 -20.04
CA PHE A 421 19.07 49.12 -19.54
C PHE A 421 20.53 49.50 -19.29
N GLU A 422 21.17 50.16 -20.25
CA GLU A 422 22.54 50.69 -20.11
C GLU A 422 22.68 51.68 -18.95
N LYS A 423 21.65 52.50 -18.70
CA LYS A 423 21.67 53.43 -17.56
C LYS A 423 21.68 52.68 -16.24
N VAL A 424 20.91 51.60 -16.12
CA VAL A 424 20.91 50.74 -14.93
C VAL A 424 22.24 50.01 -14.78
N LEU A 425 22.79 49.42 -15.85
CA LEU A 425 24.06 48.70 -15.78
C LEU A 425 25.22 49.58 -15.32
N LYS A 426 25.23 50.87 -15.70
CA LYS A 426 26.21 51.85 -15.21
C LYS A 426 26.10 52.16 -13.72
N LEU A 427 24.96 51.86 -13.07
CA LEU A 427 24.82 52.06 -11.61
C LEU A 427 25.64 51.04 -10.82
N PHE A 428 25.96 49.88 -11.42
CA PHE A 428 26.64 48.78 -10.74
C PHE A 428 28.17 48.89 -10.73
N ASN A 429 28.70 49.87 -11.48
CA ASN A 429 30.12 50.11 -11.69
C ASN A 429 30.68 51.18 -10.73
#